data_AF-A0A2V5VG50-F1
#
_entry.id   AF-A0A2V5VG50-F1
#
_cell.length_a   1.000
_cell.length_b   1.000
_cell.length_c   1.000
_cell.angle_alpha   90.00
_cell.angle_beta   90.00
_cell.angle_gamma   90.00
#
_symmetry.space_group_name_H-M   'P 1'
#
loop_
_entity.id
_entity.type
_entity.pdbx_description
1 polymer ?
#
loop_
_entity_poly.entity_id
_entity_poly.type
_entity_poly.pdbx_seq_one_letter_code
_entity_poly.pdbx_strand_id
1 'polypeptide(L)' 'MAGQRKSIDCRDHPSEKNCSLKISGTEEEVLDAAVQHAVSAHGHKSSPELRDQMKSMLKDESD' A
#
# COMPACT_ATOMS: atom_id res chain seq x y z
N MET A 1 -16.82 2.08 -13.96
CA MET A 1 -15.82 2.63 -13.04
C MET A 1 -14.47 2.10 -13.48
N ALA A 2 -13.70 2.87 -14.26
CA ALA A 2 -12.34 2.47 -14.63
C ALA A 2 -11.41 3.61 -14.22
N GLY A 3 -11.29 3.81 -12.90
CA GLY A 3 -10.18 4.57 -12.35
C GLY A 3 -8.89 3.79 -12.61
N GLN A 4 -7.80 4.52 -12.84
CA GLN A 4 -6.49 3.93 -13.09
C GLN A 4 -6.14 2.93 -11.97
N ARG A 5 -5.84 1.68 -12.32
CA ARG A 5 -5.47 0.67 -11.33
C ARG A 5 -4.14 1.05 -10.71
N LYS A 6 -4.03 0.83 -9.41
CA LYS A 6 -2.80 1.04 -8.65
C LYS A 6 -2.34 -0.29 -8.08
N SER A 7 -1.06 -0.34 -7.75
CA SER A 7 -0.48 -1.42 -6.99
C SER A 7 0.56 -0.91 -6.01
N ILE A 8 0.74 -1.65 -4.92
CA ILE A 8 1.85 -1.46 -3.99
C ILE A 8 2.50 -2.81 -3.74
N ASP A 9 3.83 -2.83 -3.79
CA ASP A 9 4.63 -4.03 -3.61
C ASP A 9 5.53 -3.85 -2.40
N CYS A 10 5.27 -4.62 -1.34
CA CYS A 10 6.04 -4.54 -0.10
C CYS A 10 7.50 -5.00 -0.30
N ARG A 11 7.81 -5.75 -1.36
CA ARG A 11 9.19 -6.20 -1.65
C ARG A 11 10.10 -5.05 -2.06
N ASP A 12 9.51 -3.97 -2.59
CA ASP A 12 10.22 -2.74 -2.96
C ASP A 12 10.65 -1.93 -1.73
N HIS A 13 10.07 -2.23 -0.56
CA HIS A 13 10.27 -1.52 0.70
C HIS A 13 10.73 -2.50 1.79
N PRO A 14 11.99 -2.98 1.71
CA PRO A 14 12.50 -3.97 2.64
C PRO A 14 12.40 -3.47 4.08
N SER A 15 11.67 -4.23 4.88
CA SER A 15 11.40 -3.99 6.29
C SER A 15 11.68 -5.27 7.07
N GLU A 16 11.80 -5.20 8.40
CA GLU A 16 12.19 -6.36 9.24
C GLU A 16 11.29 -7.59 9.05
N LYS A 17 10.02 -7.38 8.69
CA LYS A 17 9.04 -8.44 8.40
C LYS A 17 9.22 -9.12 7.04
N ASN A 18 10.07 -8.59 6.14
CA ASN A 18 10.35 -9.14 4.82
C ASN A 18 9.09 -9.56 4.04
N CYS A 19 8.10 -8.66 3.98
CA CYS A 19 6.81 -8.96 3.37
C CYS A 19 6.92 -9.19 1.86
N SER A 20 6.41 -10.32 1.38
CA SER A 20 6.31 -10.65 -0.04
C SER A 20 4.97 -10.24 -0.67
N LEU A 21 4.20 -9.41 0.03
CA LEU A 21 2.83 -9.03 -0.33
C LEU A 21 2.86 -7.98 -1.45
N LYS A 22 2.06 -8.19 -2.50
CA LYS A 22 1.69 -7.18 -3.48
C LYS A 22 0.17 -7.01 -3.44
N ILE A 23 -0.30 -5.78 -3.35
CA ILE A 23 -1.73 -5.44 -3.36
C ILE A 23 -2.00 -4.64 -4.63
N SER A 24 -3.08 -4.96 -5.34
CA SER A 24 -3.50 -4.19 -6.52
C SER A 24 -5.02 -4.11 -6.64
N GLY A 25 -5.51 -3.01 -7.25
CA GLY A 25 -6.92 -2.64 -7.26
C GLY A 25 -7.12 -1.17 -7.64
N THR A 26 -8.23 -0.56 -7.23
CA THR A 26 -8.37 0.91 -7.32
C THR A 26 -7.44 1.61 -6.32
N GLU A 27 -7.14 2.89 -6.55
CA GLU A 27 -6.29 3.68 -5.63
C GLU A 27 -6.79 3.60 -4.19
N GLU A 28 -8.11 3.75 -3.97
CA GLU A 28 -8.71 3.74 -2.64
C GLU A 28 -8.61 2.37 -1.95
N GLU A 29 -8.89 1.29 -2.67
CA GLU A 29 -8.80 -0.08 -2.14
C GLU A 29 -7.36 -0.43 -1.75
N VAL A 30 -6.40 -0.12 -2.62
CA VAL A 30 -4.99 -0.43 -2.38
C VAL A 30 -4.46 0.40 -1.22
N LEU A 31 -4.82 1.69 -1.15
CA LEU A 31 -4.39 2.57 -0.08
C LEU A 31 -4.91 2.11 1.28
N ASP A 32 -6.18 1.73 1.37
CA ASP A 32 -6.76 1.25 2.63
C ASP A 32 -6.11 -0.05 3.10
N ALA A 33 -5.97 -1.02 2.19
CA ALA A 33 -5.34 -2.30 2.49
C ALA A 33 -3.85 -2.14 2.87
N ALA A 34 -3.11 -1.24 2.22
CA ALA A 34 -1.72 -0.95 2.54
C ALA A 34 -1.57 -0.34 3.94
N VAL A 35 -2.42 0.62 4.30
CA VAL A 35 -2.43 1.23 5.64
C VAL A 35 -2.77 0.18 6.70
N GLN A 36 -3.80 -0.64 6.47
CA GLN A 36 -4.17 -1.73 7.39
C GLN A 36 -3.03 -2.73 7.58
N HIS A 37 -2.32 -3.08 6.52
CA HIS A 37 -1.14 -3.94 6.60
C HIS A 37 -0.01 -3.28 7.41
N ALA A 38 0.30 -2.02 7.14
CA ALA A 38 1.33 -1.28 7.87
C ALA A 38 1.03 -1.20 9.38
N VAL A 39 -0.23 -0.97 9.76
CA VAL A 39 -0.65 -0.92 11.16
C VAL A 39 -0.62 -2.30 11.81
N SER A 40 -1.27 -3.29 11.20
CA SER A 40 -1.48 -4.60 11.83
C SER A 40 -0.24 -5.48 11.78
N ALA A 41 0.55 -5.43 10.70
CA ALA A 41 1.73 -6.28 10.53
C ALA A 41 3.03 -5.61 11.01
N HIS A 42 3.14 -4.28 10.89
CA HIS A 42 4.36 -3.53 11.25
C HIS A 42 4.18 -2.62 12.48
N GLY A 43 2.97 -2.55 13.05
CA GLY A 43 2.72 -1.76 14.27
C GLY A 43 2.77 -0.24 14.03
N HIS A 44 2.71 0.21 12.78
CA HIS A 44 2.68 1.63 12.47
C HIS A 44 1.40 2.27 13.04
N LYS A 45 1.46 3.57 13.37
CA LYS A 45 0.27 4.30 13.82
C LYS A 45 -0.61 4.63 12.63
N SER A 46 -1.92 4.37 12.74
CA SER A 46 -2.91 4.82 11.76
C SER A 46 -3.03 6.34 11.82
N SER A 47 -2.23 7.03 11.01
CA SER A 47 -2.20 8.50 10.92
C SER A 47 -2.40 8.96 9.48
N PRO A 48 -2.90 10.18 9.27
CA PRO A 48 -3.03 10.76 7.93
C PRO A 48 -1.68 10.83 7.20
N GLU A 49 -0.58 11.07 7.92
CA GLU A 49 0.78 11.04 7.35
C GLU A 49 1.19 9.66 6.83
N LEU A 50 0.81 8.58 7.52
CA LEU A 50 1.05 7.21 7.03
C LEU A 50 0.27 6.96 5.74
N ARG A 51 -0.98 7.43 5.69
CA ARG A 51 -1.81 7.31 4.49
C ARG A 51 -1.22 8.10 3.32
N ASP A 52 -0.72 9.31 3.56
CA ASP A 52 -0.08 10.12 2.52
C ASP A 52 1.21 9.48 1.98
N GLN A 53 2.05 8.93 2.87
CA GLN A 53 3.22 8.14 2.48
C GLN A 53 2.85 6.93 1.64
N MET A 54 1.87 6.12 2.09
CA MET A 54 1.39 4.96 1.34
C MET A 54 0.85 5.36 -0.03
N LYS A 55 0.16 6.50 -0.12
CA LYS A 55 -0.34 7.04 -1.38
C LYS A 55 0.80 7.40 -2.35
N SER A 56 1.88 8.01 -1.85
CA SER A 56 3.07 8.32 -2.66
C SER A 56 3.84 7.08 -3.13
N MET A 57 3.65 5.93 -2.46
CA MET A 57 4.27 4.65 -2.82
C MET A 57 3.45 3.85 -3.85
N LEU A 58 2.21 4.24 -4.12
CA LEU A 58 1.36 3.56 -5.11
C LEU A 58 1.94 3.73 -6.51
N LYS A 59 2.09 2.62 -7.22
CA LYS A 59 2.52 2.57 -8.61
C LYS A 59 1.32 2.33 -9.51
N ASP A 60 1.31 2.97 -10.67
CA ASP A 60 0.33 2.68 -11.71
C ASP A 60 0.47 1.22 -12.16
N GLU A 61 -0.65 0.50 -12.13
CA GLU A 61 -0.75 -0.85 -12.67
C GLU A 61 -1.46 -0.77 -14.02
N SER A 62 -0.69 -0.95 -15.09
CA SER A 62 -1.27 -1.22 -16.40
C SER A 62 -1.45 -2.74 -16.48
N ASP A 63 -2.70 -3.18 -16.53
CA ASP A 63 -3.07 -4.56 -16.82
C ASP A 63 -2.91 -4.83 -18.32
#